data_AF-W7SF26-F1
#
_entry.id   AF-W7SF26-F1
#
_cell.length_a   1.000
_cell.length_b   1.000
_cell.length_c   1.000
_cell.angle_alpha   90.00
_cell.angle_beta   90.00
_cell.angle_gamma   90.00
#
_symmetry.space_group_name_H-M   'P 1'
#
loop_
_entity.id
_entity.type
_entity.pdbx_description
1 polymer ?
#
loop_
_entity_poly.entity_id
_entity_poly.type
_entity_poly.pdbx_seq_one_letter_code
_entity_poly.pdbx_strand_id
1 'polypeptide(L)'
;MTSGFRVFLGLDVGKDAHHAVGLDPTGKRLHDAPLPNSEPKLRALFDKLAQHGPLLVVVDQPATIGALPVAVARAAGHQVAYLPGLAMRRIADLYPGRAKTDARDAFIIADAARSLPHTLRPVDVGDDALAELDVLVGFDDDLAGEATRISNRIRGLLTGIHPALERAIGPRISHPAVLEILSRCGGPTGIRAAGRRRLAAIATAHAPRMGDKLVTAIMTALNEQTVTVPGTTAADTVLPRKKKQSENRAPATQTDRLRGRGDTRCAPSCRGPDLDARHWGQDRRPDPAGDRRRLGVQVLRSLGRLRRHRPGHPQFRLLHQGRTPSAHRQPQAQTRVLPRRVRRAGRPHQQGLLRPKTG
;
A
#
# COMPACT_ATOMS: atom_id res chain seq x y z
N MET A 1 -18.30 -5.76 -33.03
CA MET A 1 -19.37 -4.92 -32.46
C MET A 1 -19.44 -3.63 -33.26
N THR A 2 -20.27 -3.57 -34.31
CA THR A 2 -20.69 -2.29 -34.90
C THR A 2 -21.57 -1.62 -33.84
N SER A 3 -21.06 -0.60 -33.16
CA SER A 3 -21.67 -0.06 -31.95
C SER A 3 -22.99 0.66 -32.27
N GLY A 4 -24.11 0.13 -31.77
CA GLY A 4 -25.40 0.83 -31.76
C GLY A 4 -25.45 2.02 -30.80
N PHE A 5 -24.32 2.43 -30.25
CA PHE A 5 -24.22 3.56 -29.31
C PHE A 5 -24.25 4.89 -30.04
N ARG A 6 -24.98 5.84 -29.47
CA ARG A 6 -25.03 7.23 -29.93
C ARG A 6 -24.25 8.16 -29.02
N VAL A 7 -23.85 7.70 -27.84
CA VAL A 7 -23.02 8.46 -26.91
C VAL A 7 -21.94 7.58 -26.30
N PHE A 8 -20.72 8.10 -26.26
CA PHE A 8 -19.57 7.51 -25.60
C PHE A 8 -19.16 8.42 -24.45
N LEU A 9 -19.34 7.96 -23.22
CA LEU A 9 -18.97 8.72 -22.02
C LEU A 9 -17.70 8.13 -21.42
N GLY A 10 -16.62 8.90 -21.43
CA GLY A 10 -15.40 8.60 -20.71
C GLY A 10 -15.39 9.28 -19.34
N LEU A 11 -15.09 8.52 -18.31
CA LEU A 11 -14.93 8.98 -16.93
C LEU A 11 -13.49 8.71 -16.49
N ASP A 12 -12.75 9.78 -16.19
CA ASP A 12 -11.51 9.68 -15.40
C ASP A 12 -11.87 9.78 -13.92
N VAL A 13 -11.78 8.64 -13.21
CA VAL A 13 -12.37 8.54 -11.87
C VAL A 13 -11.41 9.03 -10.78
N GLY A 14 -11.80 10.11 -10.09
CA GLY A 14 -11.13 10.59 -8.88
C GLY A 14 -11.93 10.40 -7.59
N LYS A 15 -11.25 10.48 -6.44
CA LYS A 15 -11.83 10.27 -5.10
C LYS A 15 -12.99 11.23 -4.80
N ASP A 16 -12.75 12.53 -4.98
CA ASP A 16 -13.72 13.59 -4.62
C ASP A 16 -14.59 13.99 -5.82
N ALA A 17 -13.98 14.06 -7.00
CA ALA A 17 -14.64 14.31 -8.27
C ALA A 17 -13.98 13.49 -9.37
N HIS A 18 -14.79 13.07 -10.33
CA HIS A 18 -14.35 12.55 -11.62
C HIS A 18 -14.28 13.70 -12.62
N HIS A 19 -13.70 13.44 -13.79
CA HIS A 19 -13.94 14.29 -14.96
C HIS A 19 -14.68 13.49 -16.02
N ALA A 20 -15.74 14.08 -16.59
CA ALA A 20 -16.64 13.40 -17.50
C ALA A 20 -16.61 14.05 -18.88
N VAL A 21 -16.37 13.25 -19.91
CA VAL A 21 -16.42 13.69 -21.31
C VAL A 21 -17.35 12.79 -22.11
N GLY A 22 -18.41 13.38 -22.66
CA GLY A 22 -19.36 12.70 -23.53
C GLY A 22 -19.12 13.09 -24.98
N LEU A 23 -18.96 12.11 -25.87
CA LEU A 23 -18.80 12.30 -27.31
C LEU A 23 -19.94 11.62 -28.08
N ASP A 24 -20.34 12.24 -29.19
CA ASP A 24 -21.18 11.58 -30.19
C ASP A 24 -20.33 10.69 -31.14
N PRO A 25 -20.93 9.94 -32.08
CA PRO A 25 -20.17 9.06 -32.98
C PRO A 25 -19.19 9.80 -33.91
N THR A 26 -19.44 11.08 -34.18
CA THR A 26 -18.56 11.95 -34.98
C THR A 26 -17.38 12.50 -34.19
N GLY A 27 -17.39 12.34 -32.87
CA GLY A 27 -16.39 12.91 -31.95
C GLY A 27 -16.76 14.31 -31.46
N LYS A 28 -17.96 14.81 -31.76
CA LYS A 28 -18.43 16.09 -31.21
C LYS A 28 -18.68 15.93 -29.72
N ARG A 29 -18.22 16.91 -28.96
CA ARG A 29 -18.34 16.97 -27.50
C ARG A 29 -19.78 17.34 -27.11
N LEU A 30 -20.46 16.42 -26.43
CA LEU A 30 -21.79 16.60 -25.83
C LEU A 30 -21.68 17.05 -24.36
N HIS A 31 -20.60 16.66 -23.69
CA HIS A 31 -20.31 17.03 -22.31
C HIS A 31 -18.80 17.06 -22.06
N ASP A 32 -18.37 17.95 -21.17
CA ASP A 32 -17.00 18.07 -20.67
C ASP A 32 -17.01 18.93 -19.41
N ALA A 33 -16.99 18.29 -18.25
CA ALA A 33 -16.95 18.97 -16.97
C ALA A 33 -16.45 18.04 -15.86
N PRO A 34 -15.94 18.63 -14.75
CA PRO A 34 -15.83 17.92 -13.49
C PRO A 34 -17.20 17.39 -13.05
N LEU A 35 -17.20 16.16 -12.56
CA LEU A 35 -18.39 15.45 -12.09
C LEU A 35 -18.16 15.03 -10.64
N PRO A 36 -18.86 15.62 -9.65
CA PRO A 36 -18.74 15.19 -8.27
C PRO A 36 -19.03 13.69 -8.12
N ASN A 37 -18.29 13.01 -7.24
CA ASN A 37 -18.52 11.60 -6.94
C ASN A 37 -19.81 11.45 -6.08
N SER A 38 -20.95 11.49 -6.76
CA SER A 38 -22.28 11.59 -6.15
C SER A 38 -23.32 10.93 -7.05
N GLU A 39 -24.09 9.98 -6.52
CA GLU A 39 -25.12 9.27 -7.29
C GLU A 39 -26.12 10.23 -7.97
N PRO A 40 -26.72 11.23 -7.29
CA PRO A 40 -27.62 12.17 -7.97
C PRO A 40 -26.97 12.90 -9.15
N LYS A 41 -25.69 13.26 -9.06
CA LYS A 41 -24.97 13.93 -10.15
C LYS A 41 -24.64 12.99 -11.29
N LEU A 42 -24.27 11.75 -10.99
CA LEU A 42 -24.06 10.68 -11.97
C LEU A 42 -25.35 10.40 -12.76
N ARG A 43 -26.48 10.19 -12.06
CA ARG A 43 -27.79 9.99 -12.69
C ARG A 43 -28.18 11.16 -13.58
N ALA A 44 -28.09 12.39 -13.07
CA ALA A 44 -28.43 13.58 -13.85
C ALA A 44 -27.58 13.70 -15.13
N LEU A 45 -26.29 13.34 -15.08
CA LEU A 45 -25.44 13.32 -16.27
C LEU A 45 -25.87 12.21 -17.24
N PHE A 46 -26.11 11.00 -16.74
CA PHE A 46 -26.52 9.86 -17.57
C PHE A 46 -27.86 10.12 -18.25
N ASP A 47 -28.86 10.62 -17.50
CA ASP A 47 -30.17 11.02 -18.03
C ASP A 47 -30.05 12.09 -19.12
N LYS A 48 -29.20 13.11 -18.89
CA LYS A 48 -28.92 14.15 -19.89
C LYS A 48 -28.33 13.56 -21.17
N LEU A 49 -27.35 12.65 -21.05
CA LEU A 49 -26.68 12.09 -22.22
C LEU A 49 -27.53 11.04 -22.95
N ALA A 50 -28.36 10.28 -22.23
CA ALA A 50 -29.26 9.29 -22.78
C ALA A 50 -30.32 9.90 -23.73
N GLN A 51 -30.61 11.20 -23.61
CA GLN A 51 -31.46 11.94 -24.56
C GLN A 51 -30.93 11.93 -26.00
N HIS A 52 -29.62 11.72 -26.18
CA HIS A 52 -28.99 11.61 -27.49
C HIS A 52 -28.97 10.17 -28.06
N GLY A 53 -29.43 9.18 -27.28
CA GLY A 53 -29.55 7.78 -27.66
C GLY A 53 -28.74 6.83 -26.76
N PRO A 54 -28.56 5.55 -27.18
CA PRO A 54 -27.90 4.54 -26.35
C PRO A 54 -26.49 4.96 -25.92
N LEU A 55 -26.28 4.94 -24.60
CA LEU A 55 -25.07 5.39 -23.92
C LEU A 55 -24.16 4.21 -23.57
N LEU A 56 -22.87 4.34 -23.92
CA LEU A 56 -21.79 3.50 -23.40
C LEU A 56 -20.98 4.31 -22.38
N VAL A 57 -20.95 3.84 -21.13
CA VAL A 57 -20.14 4.43 -20.05
C VAL A 57 -18.82 3.67 -19.96
N VAL A 58 -17.70 4.41 -19.98
CA VAL A 58 -16.35 3.83 -19.93
C VAL A 58 -15.55 4.47 -18.82
N VAL A 59 -14.97 3.63 -17.96
CA VAL A 59 -14.10 4.02 -16.83
C VAL A 59 -12.67 3.51 -17.04
N ASP A 60 -11.68 4.20 -16.50
CA ASP A 60 -10.29 3.70 -16.45
C ASP A 60 -10.09 2.69 -15.31
N GLN A 61 -10.88 2.78 -14.24
CA GLN A 61 -10.85 1.87 -13.08
C GLN A 61 -12.26 1.40 -12.71
N PRO A 62 -12.63 0.14 -12.99
CA PRO A 62 -13.97 -0.36 -12.68
C PRO A 62 -14.18 -0.67 -11.19
N ALA A 63 -13.11 -0.99 -10.47
CA ALA A 63 -13.14 -1.27 -9.04
C ALA A 63 -12.74 -0.03 -8.21
N THR A 64 -13.09 -0.01 -6.92
CA THR A 64 -12.79 1.06 -5.97
C THR A 64 -13.44 2.41 -6.32
N ILE A 65 -12.70 3.38 -6.85
CA ILE A 65 -13.18 4.75 -7.12
C ILE A 65 -14.27 4.74 -8.21
N GLY A 66 -14.13 3.92 -9.24
CA GLY A 66 -15.14 3.81 -10.31
C GLY A 66 -16.30 2.89 -9.99
N ALA A 67 -16.32 2.23 -8.82
CA ALA A 67 -17.38 1.28 -8.46
C ALA A 67 -18.77 1.95 -8.44
N LEU A 68 -18.88 3.16 -7.90
CA LEU A 68 -20.16 3.89 -7.87
C LEU A 68 -20.63 4.29 -9.28
N PRO A 69 -19.81 4.96 -10.13
CA PRO A 69 -20.20 5.22 -11.52
C PRO A 69 -20.64 3.99 -12.30
N VAL A 70 -19.94 2.87 -12.15
CA VAL A 70 -20.28 1.58 -12.79
C VAL A 70 -21.65 1.09 -12.30
N ALA A 71 -21.86 1.05 -10.98
CA ALA A 71 -23.12 0.58 -10.39
C ALA A 71 -24.31 1.47 -10.79
N VAL A 72 -24.16 2.80 -10.77
CA VAL A 72 -25.22 3.74 -11.15
C VAL A 72 -25.54 3.63 -12.65
N ALA A 73 -24.52 3.51 -13.52
CA ALA A 73 -24.73 3.35 -14.96
C ALA A 73 -25.51 2.07 -15.27
N ARG A 74 -25.18 0.97 -14.60
CA ARG A 74 -25.91 -0.31 -14.72
C ARG A 74 -27.34 -0.20 -14.20
N ALA A 75 -27.53 0.41 -13.04
CA ALA A 75 -28.87 0.62 -12.47
C ALA A 75 -29.74 1.51 -13.36
N ALA A 76 -29.14 2.39 -14.16
CA ALA A 76 -29.80 3.19 -15.19
C ALA A 76 -29.97 2.45 -16.54
N GLY A 77 -29.55 1.18 -16.64
CA GLY A 77 -29.68 0.37 -17.85
C GLY A 77 -28.66 0.66 -18.95
N HIS A 78 -27.57 1.36 -18.63
CA HIS A 78 -26.50 1.66 -19.59
C HIS A 78 -25.46 0.53 -19.65
N GLN A 79 -24.88 0.33 -20.82
CA GLN A 79 -23.75 -0.59 -20.96
C GLN A 79 -22.49 0.07 -20.39
N VAL A 80 -21.69 -0.75 -19.71
CA VAL A 80 -20.46 -0.30 -19.05
C VAL A 80 -19.27 -1.11 -19.55
N ALA A 81 -18.20 -0.40 -19.88
CA ALA A 81 -16.92 -0.99 -20.21
C ALA A 81 -15.81 -0.32 -19.41
N TYR A 82 -14.64 -0.94 -19.37
CA TYR A 82 -13.43 -0.32 -18.86
C TYR A 82 -12.33 -0.31 -19.91
N LEU A 83 -11.51 0.74 -19.90
CA LEU A 83 -10.32 0.85 -20.74
C LEU A 83 -9.09 0.44 -19.91
N PRO A 84 -8.43 -0.70 -20.19
CA PRO A 84 -7.28 -1.14 -19.42
C PRO A 84 -6.14 -0.12 -19.44
N GLY A 85 -5.48 0.11 -18.29
CA GLY A 85 -4.47 1.16 -18.15
C GLY A 85 -3.28 1.05 -19.12
N LEU A 86 -2.87 -0.16 -19.51
CA LEU A 86 -1.85 -0.37 -20.55
C LEU A 86 -2.32 0.11 -21.93
N ALA A 87 -3.59 -0.11 -22.27
CA ALA A 87 -4.17 0.37 -23.52
C ALA A 87 -4.32 1.89 -23.48
N MET A 88 -4.88 2.44 -22.39
CA MET A 88 -5.01 3.87 -22.16
C MET A 88 -3.68 4.60 -22.32
N ARG A 89 -2.60 4.11 -21.69
CA ARG A 89 -1.27 4.73 -21.78
C ARG A 89 -0.75 4.79 -23.21
N ARG A 90 -0.88 3.69 -23.96
CA ARG A 90 -0.45 3.63 -25.38
C ARG A 90 -1.26 4.58 -26.26
N ILE A 91 -2.55 4.69 -25.99
CA ILE A 91 -3.45 5.60 -26.71
C ILE A 91 -3.10 7.05 -26.35
N ALA A 92 -2.85 7.35 -25.08
CA ALA A 92 -2.54 8.70 -24.60
C ALA A 92 -1.30 9.31 -25.25
N ASP A 93 -0.30 8.48 -25.57
CA ASP A 93 0.92 8.88 -26.29
C ASP A 93 0.63 9.40 -27.73
N LEU A 94 -0.54 9.07 -28.30
CA LEU A 94 -0.97 9.54 -29.62
C LEU A 94 -1.62 10.93 -29.59
N TYR A 95 -2.01 11.44 -28.41
CA TYR A 95 -2.67 12.74 -28.28
C TYR A 95 -1.66 13.85 -27.94
N PRO A 96 -1.83 15.06 -28.49
CA PRO A 96 -0.95 16.18 -28.22
C PRO A 96 -0.99 16.61 -26.73
N GLY A 97 0.13 17.13 -26.25
CA GLY A 97 0.35 17.49 -24.85
C GLY A 97 0.97 16.36 -24.04
N ARG A 98 1.83 16.69 -23.06
CA ARG A 98 2.42 15.71 -22.13
C ARG A 98 1.98 15.90 -20.68
N ALA A 99 1.30 17.00 -20.38
CA ALA A 99 0.71 17.22 -19.08
C ALA A 99 -0.45 16.25 -18.88
N LYS A 100 -0.45 15.57 -17.73
CA LYS A 100 -1.58 14.77 -17.28
C LYS A 100 -2.66 15.72 -16.75
N THR A 101 -3.86 15.63 -17.30
CA THR A 101 -5.03 16.38 -16.80
C THR A 101 -6.24 15.48 -16.85
N ASP A 102 -7.10 15.58 -15.85
CA ASP A 102 -8.26 14.70 -15.73
C ASP A 102 -9.22 14.85 -16.94
N ALA A 103 -9.36 16.08 -17.46
CA ALA A 103 -10.13 16.36 -18.67
C ALA A 103 -9.58 15.68 -19.94
N ARG A 104 -8.25 15.59 -20.05
CA ARG A 104 -7.59 14.93 -21.18
C ARG A 104 -7.78 13.42 -21.08
N ASP A 105 -7.58 12.86 -19.89
CA ASP A 105 -7.72 11.43 -19.65
C ASP A 105 -9.18 10.99 -19.91
N ALA A 106 -10.17 11.73 -19.42
CA ALA A 106 -11.58 11.50 -19.71
C ALA A 106 -11.92 11.57 -21.21
N PHE A 107 -11.35 12.54 -21.93
CA PHE A 107 -11.51 12.64 -23.39
C PHE A 107 -10.90 11.45 -24.13
N ILE A 108 -9.68 11.03 -23.75
CA ILE A 108 -9.01 9.87 -24.36
C ILE A 108 -9.86 8.60 -24.14
N ILE A 109 -10.43 8.43 -22.95
CA ILE A 109 -11.30 7.28 -22.64
C ILE A 109 -12.54 7.30 -23.56
N ALA A 110 -13.22 8.44 -23.67
CA ALA A 110 -14.41 8.59 -24.50
C ALA A 110 -14.10 8.35 -25.99
N ASP A 111 -12.99 8.91 -26.47
CA ASP A 111 -12.60 8.81 -27.88
C ASP A 111 -12.06 7.41 -28.23
N ALA A 112 -11.35 6.74 -27.32
CA ALA A 112 -10.97 5.35 -27.46
C ALA A 112 -12.20 4.43 -27.53
N ALA A 113 -13.23 4.71 -26.73
CA ALA A 113 -14.47 3.94 -26.80
C ALA A 113 -15.18 4.06 -28.15
N ARG A 114 -15.14 5.26 -28.73
CA ARG A 114 -15.72 5.59 -30.04
C ARG A 114 -14.93 5.00 -31.20
N SER A 115 -13.61 5.14 -31.18
CA SER A 115 -12.72 4.85 -32.32
C SER A 115 -12.02 3.50 -32.25
N LEU A 116 -11.79 2.97 -31.05
CA LEU A 116 -11.03 1.75 -30.78
C LEU A 116 -11.80 0.79 -29.86
N PRO A 117 -13.06 0.41 -30.17
CA PRO A 117 -13.91 -0.37 -29.25
C PRO A 117 -13.33 -1.75 -28.88
N HIS A 118 -12.42 -2.31 -29.70
CA HIS A 118 -11.74 -3.58 -29.43
C HIS A 118 -10.71 -3.49 -28.27
N THR A 119 -10.36 -2.28 -27.84
CA THR A 119 -9.48 -2.05 -26.68
C THR A 119 -10.23 -2.10 -25.35
N LEU A 120 -11.56 -1.99 -25.40
CA LEU A 120 -12.42 -2.03 -24.23
C LEU A 120 -12.59 -3.45 -23.69
N ARG A 121 -12.89 -3.53 -22.41
CA ARG A 121 -13.28 -4.76 -21.73
C ARG A 121 -14.67 -4.55 -21.11
N PRO A 122 -15.64 -5.44 -21.36
CA PRO A 122 -16.95 -5.33 -20.73
C PRO A 122 -16.80 -5.49 -19.21
N VAL A 123 -17.60 -4.73 -18.45
CA VAL A 123 -17.76 -4.97 -17.01
C VAL A 123 -19.09 -5.72 -16.86
N ASP A 124 -19.06 -7.02 -16.58
CA ASP A 124 -20.26 -7.88 -16.53
C ASP A 124 -20.95 -7.93 -15.15
N VAL A 125 -22.22 -8.35 -15.13
CA VAL A 125 -23.14 -8.37 -13.96
C VAL A 125 -22.81 -9.49 -12.96
N GLY A 126 -22.07 -10.53 -13.36
CA GLY A 126 -21.64 -11.62 -12.46
C GLY A 126 -20.58 -11.24 -11.43
N ASP A 127 -20.18 -9.96 -11.40
CA ASP A 127 -19.07 -9.42 -10.63
C ASP A 127 -19.46 -9.03 -9.20
N ASP A 128 -20.75 -9.11 -8.81
CA ASP A 128 -21.18 -8.72 -7.45
C ASP A 128 -20.60 -9.67 -6.38
N ALA A 129 -20.64 -10.98 -6.63
CA ALA A 129 -20.04 -11.98 -5.72
C ALA A 129 -18.50 -11.89 -5.71
N LEU A 130 -17.89 -11.51 -6.84
CA LEU A 130 -16.45 -11.28 -6.93
C LEU A 130 -16.04 -9.99 -6.22
N ALA A 131 -16.84 -8.92 -6.32
CA ALA A 131 -16.63 -7.67 -5.62
C ALA A 131 -16.80 -7.84 -4.10
N GLU A 132 -17.81 -8.60 -3.65
CA GLU A 132 -17.98 -8.95 -2.25
C GLU A 132 -16.77 -9.78 -1.75
N LEU A 133 -16.33 -10.77 -2.53
CA LEU A 133 -15.16 -11.57 -2.20
C LEU A 133 -13.88 -10.72 -2.14
N ASP A 134 -13.70 -9.76 -3.05
CA ASP A 134 -12.54 -8.86 -3.06
C ASP A 134 -12.48 -7.98 -1.82
N VAL A 135 -13.64 -7.49 -1.33
CA VAL A 135 -13.72 -6.75 -0.07
C VAL A 135 -13.30 -7.63 1.11
N LEU A 136 -13.79 -8.88 1.15
CA LEU A 136 -13.45 -9.81 2.23
C LEU A 136 -11.98 -10.24 2.20
N VAL A 137 -11.42 -10.52 1.02
CA VAL A 137 -10.01 -10.86 0.85
C VAL A 137 -9.11 -9.69 1.22
N GLY A 138 -9.46 -8.47 0.79
CA GLY A 138 -8.72 -7.26 1.19
C GLY A 138 -8.71 -7.05 2.71
N PHE A 139 -9.84 -7.31 3.37
CA PHE A 139 -9.92 -7.27 4.83
C PHE A 139 -9.05 -8.34 5.50
N ASP A 140 -9.05 -9.57 4.99
CA ASP A 140 -8.20 -10.65 5.51
C ASP A 140 -6.70 -10.33 5.33
N ASP A 141 -6.30 -9.77 4.19
CA ASP A 141 -4.93 -9.33 3.93
C ASP A 141 -4.49 -8.21 4.89
N ASP A 142 -5.37 -7.24 5.14
CA ASP A 142 -5.13 -6.16 6.11
C ASP A 142 -4.95 -6.73 7.53
N LEU A 143 -5.80 -7.67 7.95
CA LEU A 143 -5.69 -8.34 9.24
C LEU A 143 -4.38 -9.12 9.38
N ALA A 144 -3.94 -9.82 8.33
CA ALA A 144 -2.67 -10.53 8.30
C ALA A 144 -1.47 -9.56 8.41
N GLY A 145 -1.56 -8.41 7.73
CA GLY A 145 -0.59 -7.33 7.82
C GLY A 145 -0.49 -6.75 9.24
N GLU A 146 -1.64 -6.49 9.87
CA GLU A 146 -1.70 -6.01 11.26
C GLU A 146 -1.13 -7.04 12.25
N ALA A 147 -1.46 -8.32 12.11
CA ALA A 147 -0.94 -9.39 12.96
C ALA A 147 0.59 -9.48 12.89
N THR A 148 1.14 -9.36 11.68
CA THR A 148 2.59 -9.31 11.44
C THR A 148 3.23 -8.08 12.10
N ARG A 149 2.60 -6.91 11.94
CA ARG A 149 3.08 -5.65 12.53
C ARG A 149 3.07 -5.69 14.06
N ILE A 150 2.03 -6.24 14.67
CA ILE A 150 1.93 -6.42 16.12
C ILE A 150 3.01 -7.38 16.61
N SER A 151 3.19 -8.52 15.93
CA SER A 151 4.21 -9.53 16.24
C SER A 151 5.61 -8.91 16.24
N ASN A 152 5.96 -8.17 15.20
CA ASN A 152 7.26 -7.47 15.10
C ASN A 152 7.43 -6.40 16.18
N ARG A 153 6.35 -5.70 16.56
CA ARG A 153 6.39 -4.71 17.64
C ARG A 153 6.59 -5.35 19.01
N ILE A 154 5.98 -6.51 19.27
CA ILE A 154 6.22 -7.28 20.50
C ILE A 154 7.67 -7.76 20.54
N ARG A 155 8.17 -8.34 19.44
CA ARG A 155 9.57 -8.79 19.34
C ARG A 155 10.54 -7.63 19.58
N GLY A 156 10.35 -6.50 18.93
CA GLY A 156 11.20 -5.31 19.13
C GLY A 156 11.20 -4.81 20.59
N LEU A 157 10.05 -4.82 21.27
CA LEU A 157 9.98 -4.49 22.70
C LEU A 157 10.77 -5.50 23.54
N LEU A 158 10.58 -6.80 23.30
CA LEU A 158 11.29 -7.86 24.02
C LEU A 158 12.80 -7.84 23.76
N THR A 159 13.23 -7.58 22.52
CA THR A 159 14.65 -7.40 22.18
C THR A 159 15.25 -6.23 22.96
N GLY A 160 14.50 -5.15 23.19
CA GLY A 160 14.97 -3.99 23.93
C GLY A 160 15.11 -4.23 25.44
N ILE A 161 14.19 -4.98 26.05
CA ILE A 161 14.12 -5.13 27.52
C ILE A 161 14.68 -6.47 28.03
N HIS A 162 14.54 -7.54 27.25
CA HIS A 162 14.87 -8.90 27.67
C HIS A 162 15.19 -9.84 26.48
N PRO A 163 16.35 -9.68 25.81
CA PRO A 163 16.73 -10.46 24.64
C PRO A 163 16.65 -11.98 24.80
N ALA A 164 16.99 -12.51 25.98
CA ALA A 164 16.93 -13.96 26.24
C ALA A 164 15.49 -14.50 26.13
N LEU A 165 14.51 -13.72 26.59
CA LEU A 165 13.09 -14.07 26.51
C LEU A 165 12.62 -13.98 25.06
N GLU A 166 13.03 -12.95 24.32
CA GLU A 166 12.72 -12.86 22.88
C GLU A 166 13.23 -14.09 22.12
N ARG A 167 14.44 -14.59 22.40
CA ARG A 167 14.92 -15.82 21.74
C ARG A 167 14.06 -17.04 22.07
N ALA A 168 13.57 -17.15 23.31
CA ALA A 168 12.77 -18.30 23.75
C ALA A 168 11.37 -18.34 23.12
N ILE A 169 10.71 -17.18 22.98
CA ILE A 169 9.30 -17.11 22.53
C ILE A 169 9.11 -16.44 21.15
N GLY A 170 10.10 -15.71 20.65
CA GLY A 170 10.06 -14.92 19.41
C GLY A 170 9.72 -15.72 18.15
N PRO A 171 10.29 -16.92 17.93
CA PRO A 171 9.89 -17.79 16.81
C PRO A 171 8.42 -18.23 16.88
N ARG A 172 7.78 -18.11 18.05
CA ARG A 172 6.40 -18.55 18.32
C ARG A 172 5.53 -17.39 18.81
N ILE A 173 5.88 -16.14 18.48
CA ILE A 173 5.21 -14.97 19.07
C ILE A 173 3.72 -14.90 18.73
N SER A 174 3.34 -15.44 17.57
CA SER A 174 1.95 -15.52 17.10
C SER A 174 1.21 -16.78 17.61
N HIS A 175 1.88 -17.66 18.34
CA HIS A 175 1.26 -18.89 18.87
C HIS A 175 0.28 -18.54 20.00
N PRO A 176 -0.95 -19.11 20.02
CA PRO A 176 -1.99 -18.77 21.00
C PRO A 176 -1.51 -18.82 22.45
N ALA A 177 -0.79 -19.87 22.85
CA ALA A 177 -0.22 -19.97 24.20
C ALA A 177 0.75 -18.83 24.57
N VAL A 178 1.58 -18.36 23.63
CA VAL A 178 2.53 -17.27 23.88
C VAL A 178 1.78 -15.94 24.01
N LEU A 179 0.82 -15.70 23.13
CA LEU A 179 -0.05 -14.51 23.20
C LEU A 179 -0.85 -14.49 24.51
N GLU A 180 -1.37 -15.64 24.96
CA GLU A 180 -2.12 -15.74 26.20
C GLU A 180 -1.25 -15.46 27.42
N ILE A 181 -0.02 -15.99 27.45
CA ILE A 181 0.95 -15.69 28.50
C ILE A 181 1.26 -14.19 28.53
N LEU A 182 1.58 -13.58 27.39
CA LEU A 182 1.86 -12.14 27.31
C LEU A 182 0.64 -11.30 27.69
N SER A 183 -0.57 -11.78 27.41
CA SER A 183 -1.81 -11.10 27.77
C SER A 183 -2.10 -11.13 29.26
N ARG A 184 -1.95 -12.29 29.91
CA ARG A 184 -2.32 -12.48 31.32
C ARG A 184 -1.21 -12.09 32.27
N CYS A 185 0.03 -12.24 31.83
CA CYS A 185 1.22 -12.09 32.67
C CYS A 185 2.06 -10.88 32.26
N GLY A 186 1.81 -10.23 31.12
CA GLY A 186 2.59 -9.09 30.67
C GLY A 186 3.97 -9.49 30.13
N GLY A 187 5.00 -8.75 30.50
CA GLY A 187 6.37 -8.99 30.05
C GLY A 187 7.21 -9.70 31.12
N PRO A 188 8.55 -9.55 31.10
CA PRO A 188 9.44 -10.38 31.90
C PRO A 188 9.16 -10.39 33.40
N THR A 189 8.81 -9.23 33.99
CA THR A 189 8.59 -9.12 35.44
C THR A 189 7.29 -9.81 35.83
N GLY A 190 6.20 -9.58 35.09
CA GLY A 190 4.91 -10.21 35.35
C GLY A 190 4.89 -11.70 35.01
N ILE A 191 5.65 -12.16 34.01
CA ILE A 191 5.86 -13.60 33.74
C ILE A 191 6.63 -14.26 34.89
N ARG A 192 7.67 -13.60 35.42
CA ARG A 192 8.39 -14.09 36.60
C ARG A 192 7.49 -14.17 37.83
N ALA A 193 6.67 -13.14 38.06
CA ALA A 193 5.73 -13.09 39.18
C ALA A 193 4.62 -14.15 39.08
N ALA A 194 4.17 -14.49 37.87
CA ALA A 194 3.18 -15.53 37.64
C ALA A 194 3.68 -16.93 38.04
N GLY A 195 4.98 -17.18 37.86
CA GLY A 195 5.64 -18.42 38.23
C GLY A 195 5.26 -19.63 37.36
N ARG A 196 6.03 -20.72 37.50
CA ARG A 196 5.96 -21.90 36.60
C ARG A 196 4.56 -22.54 36.56
N ARG A 197 3.90 -22.66 37.71
CA ARG A 197 2.58 -23.33 37.83
C ARG A 197 1.50 -22.64 36.99
N ARG A 198 1.46 -21.30 37.04
CA ARG A 198 0.48 -20.50 36.28
C ARG A 198 0.78 -20.52 34.78
N LEU A 199 2.04 -20.44 34.41
CA LEU A 199 2.46 -20.54 33.01
C LEU A 199 2.14 -21.92 32.42
N ALA A 200 2.37 -23.00 33.18
CA ALA A 200 2.00 -24.35 32.77
C ALA A 200 0.48 -24.48 32.57
N ALA A 201 -0.33 -23.97 33.50
CA ALA A 201 -1.79 -24.01 33.35
C ALA A 201 -2.27 -23.29 32.06
N ILE A 202 -1.71 -22.12 31.75
CA ILE A 202 -2.03 -21.38 30.51
C ILE A 202 -1.53 -22.16 29.28
N ALA A 203 -0.29 -22.65 29.34
CA ALA A 203 0.34 -23.33 28.21
C ALA A 203 -0.33 -24.66 27.89
N THR A 204 -0.78 -25.44 28.87
CA THR A 204 -1.49 -26.71 28.65
C THR A 204 -2.85 -26.49 27.98
N ALA A 205 -3.56 -25.42 28.34
CA ALA A 205 -4.86 -25.09 27.74
C ALA A 205 -4.75 -24.72 26.25
N HIS A 206 -3.66 -24.06 25.85
CA HIS A 206 -3.50 -23.53 24.49
C HIS A 206 -2.43 -24.24 23.65
N ALA A 207 -1.64 -25.15 24.24
CA ALA A 207 -0.51 -25.83 23.61
C ALA A 207 -0.19 -27.19 24.30
N PRO A 208 -1.12 -28.16 24.31
CA PRO A 208 -1.00 -29.39 25.12
C PRO A 208 0.24 -30.25 24.80
N ARG A 209 0.76 -30.18 23.57
CA ARG A 209 1.95 -30.98 23.15
C ARG A 209 3.28 -30.29 23.40
N MET A 210 3.31 -28.96 23.55
CA MET A 210 4.56 -28.19 23.66
C MET A 210 4.64 -27.31 24.92
N GLY A 211 3.57 -27.23 25.71
CA GLY A 211 3.44 -26.31 26.83
C GLY A 211 4.57 -26.45 27.84
N ASP A 212 4.92 -27.67 28.24
CA ASP A 212 6.00 -27.90 29.21
C ASP A 212 7.38 -27.48 28.68
N LYS A 213 7.65 -27.75 27.40
CA LYS A 213 8.90 -27.32 26.73
C LYS A 213 8.96 -25.80 26.64
N LEU A 214 7.84 -25.16 26.29
CA LEU A 214 7.72 -23.70 26.20
C LEU A 214 7.95 -23.04 27.56
N VAL A 215 7.28 -23.52 28.61
CA VAL A 215 7.40 -22.98 29.97
C VAL A 215 8.82 -23.17 30.49
N THR A 216 9.43 -24.33 30.25
CA THR A 216 10.82 -24.57 30.63
C THR A 216 11.77 -23.60 29.94
N ALA A 217 11.63 -23.40 28.62
CA ALA A 217 12.42 -22.44 27.87
C ALA A 217 12.24 -21.00 28.38
N ILE A 218 11.01 -20.59 28.71
CA ILE A 218 10.72 -19.27 29.29
C ILE A 218 11.43 -19.10 30.64
N MET A 219 11.30 -20.07 31.56
CA MET A 219 11.92 -19.98 32.89
C MET A 219 13.45 -19.96 32.80
N THR A 220 14.04 -20.77 31.93
CA THR A 220 15.49 -20.75 31.67
C THR A 220 15.93 -19.39 31.13
N ALA A 221 15.23 -18.84 30.14
CA ALA A 221 15.54 -17.55 29.56
C ALA A 221 15.44 -16.40 30.57
N LEU A 222 14.42 -16.42 31.44
CA LEU A 222 14.30 -15.43 32.52
C LEU A 222 15.49 -15.50 33.48
N ASN A 223 15.97 -16.69 33.82
CA ASN A 223 17.10 -16.85 34.74
C ASN A 223 18.45 -16.49 34.09
N GLU A 224 18.54 -16.53 32.76
CA GLU A 224 19.75 -16.14 32.01
C GLU A 224 20.09 -14.66 32.19
N GLN A 225 19.06 -13.80 32.21
CA GLN A 225 19.24 -12.36 32.37
C GLN A 225 19.03 -11.94 33.83
N THR A 226 20.12 -11.54 34.49
CA THR A 226 20.11 -11.06 35.88
C THR A 226 19.92 -9.56 36.01
N VAL A 227 20.24 -8.80 34.95
CA VAL A 227 20.17 -7.32 34.93
C VAL A 227 18.85 -6.84 34.32
N THR A 228 18.16 -5.96 35.03
CA THR A 228 16.93 -5.31 34.56
C THR A 228 17.25 -4.08 33.71
N VAL A 229 16.75 -4.06 32.47
CA VAL A 229 16.89 -2.91 31.57
C VAL A 229 15.85 -1.84 31.93
N PRO A 230 16.19 -0.53 31.91
CA PRO A 230 15.22 0.54 32.08
C PRO A 230 14.03 0.41 31.12
N GLY A 231 12.82 0.62 31.62
CA GLY A 231 11.58 0.48 30.84
C GLY A 231 10.94 -0.91 30.88
N THR A 232 11.54 -1.90 31.55
CA THR A 232 10.94 -3.25 31.71
C THR A 232 9.54 -3.21 32.34
N THR A 233 9.36 -2.47 33.44
CA THR A 233 8.04 -2.33 34.10
C THR A 233 7.00 -1.65 33.21
N ALA A 234 7.41 -0.69 32.37
CA ALA A 234 6.51 -0.04 31.44
C ALA A 234 6.09 -0.99 30.31
N ALA A 235 7.01 -1.82 29.81
CA ALA A 235 6.71 -2.81 28.80
C ALA A 235 5.69 -3.85 29.29
N ASP A 236 5.76 -4.26 30.55
CA ASP A 236 4.80 -5.19 31.18
C ASP A 236 3.37 -4.65 31.21
N THR A 237 3.20 -3.32 31.21
CA THR A 237 1.88 -2.69 31.13
C THR A 237 1.36 -2.61 29.68
N VAL A 238 2.28 -2.51 28.72
CA VAL A 238 1.95 -2.32 27.29
C VAL A 238 1.69 -3.66 26.59
N LEU A 239 2.42 -4.72 26.94
CA LEU A 239 2.31 -6.04 26.31
C LEU A 239 0.90 -6.65 26.41
N PRO A 240 0.19 -6.61 27.56
CA PRO A 240 -1.19 -7.10 27.68
C PRO A 240 -2.18 -6.37 26.78
N ARG A 241 -1.99 -5.06 26.60
CA ARG A 241 -2.89 -4.22 25.79
C ARG A 241 -2.78 -4.53 24.29
N LYS A 242 -1.62 -5.03 23.84
CA LYS A 242 -1.39 -5.42 22.44
C LYS A 242 -2.13 -6.68 22.04
N LYS A 243 -2.39 -7.61 22.98
CA LYS A 243 -3.14 -8.83 22.73
C LYS A 243 -4.66 -8.59 22.57
N LYS A 244 -5.24 -7.68 23.36
CA LYS A 244 -6.64 -7.24 23.14
C LYS A 244 -6.86 -6.65 21.75
N GLN A 245 -5.85 -6.00 21.17
CA GLN A 245 -5.89 -5.48 19.80
C GLN A 245 -5.76 -6.59 18.74
N SER A 246 -5.03 -7.68 19.02
CA SER A 246 -4.92 -8.82 18.10
C SER A 246 -6.07 -9.82 18.19
N GLU A 247 -6.73 -9.96 19.35
CA GLU A 247 -7.86 -10.89 19.54
C GLU A 247 -9.20 -10.38 19.01
N ASN A 248 -9.48 -9.09 19.09
CA ASN A 248 -10.67 -8.49 18.45
C ASN A 248 -10.60 -8.50 16.91
N ARG A 249 -9.54 -9.10 16.34
CA ARG A 249 -9.13 -8.98 14.94
C ARG A 249 -8.58 -10.28 14.36
N ALA A 250 -8.65 -11.39 15.08
CA ALA A 250 -8.37 -12.70 14.49
C ALA A 250 -9.50 -13.02 13.51
N PRO A 251 -9.21 -13.44 12.27
CA PRO A 251 -10.25 -13.74 11.29
C PRO A 251 -11.06 -14.92 11.82
N ALA A 252 -12.34 -14.69 12.12
CA ALA A 252 -13.31 -15.76 11.98
C ALA A 252 -13.30 -16.10 10.48
N THR A 253 -12.91 -17.33 10.14
CA THR A 253 -12.92 -17.86 8.77
C THR A 253 -14.34 -17.83 8.21
N GLN A 254 -14.78 -16.66 7.75
CA GLN A 254 -16.07 -16.43 7.11
C GLN A 254 -16.06 -17.02 5.68
N THR A 255 -14.87 -17.20 5.10
CA THR A 255 -14.63 -17.86 3.81
C THR A 255 -15.07 -19.33 3.77
N ASP A 256 -15.19 -20.00 4.93
CA ASP A 256 -15.63 -21.40 4.98
C ASP A 256 -17.16 -21.57 4.84
N ARG A 257 -17.94 -20.49 5.06
CA ARG A 257 -19.41 -20.52 4.89
C ARG A 257 -19.86 -20.43 3.43
N LEU A 258 -19.05 -19.83 2.56
CA LEU A 258 -19.38 -19.67 1.14
C LEU A 258 -18.96 -20.89 0.28
N ARG A 259 -18.06 -21.74 0.78
CA ARG A 259 -17.69 -23.01 0.11
C ARG A 259 -18.81 -24.05 0.08
N GLY A 260 -19.81 -23.95 0.97
CA GLY A 260 -20.90 -24.92 1.09
C GLY A 260 -22.09 -24.72 0.13
N ARG A 261 -22.05 -23.72 -0.77
CA ARG A 261 -23.20 -23.39 -1.67
C ARG A 261 -22.84 -23.29 -3.16
N GLY A 262 -21.77 -23.95 -3.59
CA GLY A 262 -21.36 -23.97 -5.00
C GLY A 262 -21.46 -25.36 -5.60
N ASP A 263 -22.67 -25.82 -5.93
CA ASP A 263 -22.88 -27.05 -6.68
C ASP A 263 -23.17 -26.71 -8.15
N THR A 264 -22.14 -26.55 -8.97
CA THR A 264 -22.22 -26.81 -10.42
C THR A 264 -20.84 -26.88 -11.07
N ARG A 265 -20.64 -27.95 -11.83
CA ARG A 265 -19.48 -28.25 -12.66
C ARG A 265 -19.24 -27.13 -13.68
N CYS A 266 -18.01 -26.64 -13.78
CA CYS A 266 -17.51 -25.99 -14.99
C CYS A 266 -16.03 -26.34 -15.21
N ALA A 267 -15.72 -26.73 -16.46
CA ALA A 267 -14.43 -27.24 -16.93
C ALA A 267 -13.37 -26.13 -17.09
N PRO A 268 -12.08 -26.47 -17.31
CA PRO A 268 -10.96 -25.59 -17.03
C PRO A 268 -10.57 -24.76 -18.24
N SER A 269 -10.70 -23.44 -18.16
CA SER A 269 -9.73 -22.46 -18.68
C SER A 269 -10.36 -21.07 -18.68
N CYS A 270 -9.83 -20.16 -17.88
CA CYS A 270 -9.64 -18.76 -18.20
C CYS A 270 -8.68 -18.22 -17.13
N ARG A 271 -7.49 -17.75 -17.56
CA ARG A 271 -6.63 -16.95 -16.69
C ARG A 271 -7.42 -15.72 -16.28
N GLY A 272 -7.52 -15.48 -14.97
CA GLY A 272 -8.30 -14.40 -14.39
C GLY A 272 -7.87 -13.01 -14.87
N PRO A 273 -8.69 -11.98 -14.62
CA PRO A 273 -8.39 -10.61 -14.97
C PRO A 273 -7.14 -10.14 -14.20
N ASP A 274 -6.34 -9.27 -14.84
CA ASP A 274 -5.12 -8.67 -14.30
C ASP A 274 -5.32 -8.22 -12.85
N LEU A 275 -4.81 -9.01 -11.90
CA LEU A 275 -4.78 -8.73 -10.46
C LEU A 275 -3.91 -7.51 -10.11
N ASP A 276 -3.25 -6.90 -11.10
CA ASP A 276 -2.33 -5.78 -10.96
C ASP A 276 -3.02 -4.40 -10.92
N ALA A 277 -4.34 -4.31 -11.12
CA ALA A 277 -5.05 -3.03 -11.02
C ALA A 277 -5.00 -2.41 -9.61
N ARG A 278 -4.72 -3.20 -8.57
CA ARG A 278 -4.72 -2.77 -7.16
C ARG A 278 -3.54 -1.87 -6.75
N HIS A 279 -2.49 -1.75 -7.56
CA HIS A 279 -1.22 -1.11 -7.12
C HIS A 279 -0.88 0.23 -7.80
N TRP A 280 -1.72 0.76 -8.70
CA TRP A 280 -1.35 1.91 -9.54
C TRP A 280 -1.91 3.26 -9.10
N GLY A 281 -2.48 3.34 -7.90
CA GLY A 281 -3.22 4.51 -7.41
C GLY A 281 -2.73 5.14 -6.12
N GLN A 282 -1.42 5.15 -5.83
CA GLN A 282 -0.87 5.90 -4.68
C GLN A 282 0.45 6.59 -5.01
N ASP A 283 0.39 7.64 -5.82
CA ASP A 283 1.41 8.70 -5.79
C ASP A 283 0.81 10.00 -6.36
N ARG A 284 -0.10 10.60 -5.58
CA ARG A 284 -0.39 12.03 -5.69
C ARG A 284 0.49 12.77 -4.68
N ARG A 285 1.76 12.97 -5.01
CA ARG A 285 2.59 13.95 -4.30
C ARG A 285 2.37 15.32 -4.94
N PRO A 286 2.19 16.40 -4.15
CA PRO A 286 2.35 17.76 -4.66
C PRO A 286 3.80 17.96 -5.07
N ASP A 287 4.00 18.54 -6.24
CA ASP A 287 5.30 18.90 -6.82
C ASP A 287 6.07 19.86 -5.88
N PRO A 288 7.21 19.49 -5.28
CA PRO A 288 8.01 20.40 -4.47
C PRO A 288 9.10 21.01 -5.35
N ALA A 289 8.71 21.83 -6.32
CA ALA A 289 9.62 22.78 -6.95
C ALA A 289 9.74 24.02 -6.03
N GLY A 290 10.45 23.87 -4.92
CA GLY A 290 10.73 24.96 -4.00
C GLY A 290 11.75 24.54 -2.94
N ASP A 291 12.91 25.20 -2.97
CA ASP A 291 13.97 25.17 -1.95
C ASP A 291 15.07 24.07 -2.08
N ARG A 292 15.98 24.28 -3.04
CA ARG A 292 17.30 23.63 -3.03
C ARG A 292 18.21 24.29 -2.00
N ARG A 293 18.29 23.74 -0.79
CA ARG A 293 19.46 23.91 0.09
C ARG A 293 20.30 22.63 0.15
N ARG A 294 21.60 22.83 -0.05
CA ARG A 294 22.67 21.84 -0.16
C ARG A 294 22.83 21.05 1.14
N LEU A 295 22.72 19.72 1.07
CA LEU A 295 23.39 18.81 2.00
C LEU A 295 23.95 17.63 1.18
N GLY A 296 25.28 17.53 1.15
CA GLY A 296 26.00 16.48 0.45
C GLY A 296 25.91 15.16 1.21
N VAL A 297 25.60 14.09 0.47
CA VAL A 297 25.75 12.71 0.94
C VAL A 297 26.44 11.93 -0.18
N GLN A 298 27.60 11.35 0.15
CA GLN A 298 28.40 10.50 -0.72
C GLN A 298 27.67 9.16 -0.92
N VAL A 299 27.35 8.81 -2.16
CA VAL A 299 26.81 7.49 -2.50
C VAL A 299 27.96 6.55 -2.86
N LEU A 300 28.16 5.54 -2.02
CA LEU A 300 29.04 4.40 -2.26
C LEU A 300 28.50 3.60 -3.46
N ARG A 301 29.31 3.44 -4.53
CA ARG A 301 28.98 2.62 -5.70
C ARG A 301 29.05 1.13 -5.33
N SER A 302 27.95 0.40 -5.50
CA SER A 302 27.93 -1.06 -5.46
C SER A 302 28.44 -1.66 -6.79
N LEU A 303 29.38 -2.59 -6.69
CA LEU A 303 30.03 -3.34 -7.77
C LEU A 303 29.04 -4.17 -8.62
N GLY A 304 29.32 -4.22 -9.92
CA GLY A 304 28.42 -4.71 -10.97
C GLY A 304 28.21 -6.23 -11.05
N ARG A 305 27.06 -6.60 -11.63
CA ARG A 305 26.75 -7.95 -12.12
C ARG A 305 27.39 -8.18 -13.49
N LEU A 306 28.26 -9.17 -13.59
CA LEU A 306 28.77 -9.74 -14.84
C LEU A 306 27.65 -10.50 -15.58
N ARG A 307 27.32 -10.09 -16.81
CA ARG A 307 26.58 -10.93 -17.80
C ARG A 307 27.59 -11.50 -18.80
N ARG A 308 27.55 -12.83 -18.98
CA ARG A 308 28.39 -13.59 -19.93
C ARG A 308 28.05 -13.25 -21.39
N HIS A 309 29.08 -13.14 -22.22
CA HIS A 309 29.02 -12.98 -23.68
C HIS A 309 28.63 -14.30 -24.39
N ARG A 310 27.87 -14.20 -25.49
CA ARG A 310 27.79 -15.24 -26.55
C ARG A 310 28.32 -14.64 -27.87
N PRO A 311 29.05 -15.39 -28.72
CA PRO A 311 29.63 -14.89 -29.97
C PRO A 311 28.73 -15.19 -31.18
N GLY A 312 28.66 -14.24 -32.13
CA GLY A 312 28.02 -14.45 -33.43
C GLY A 312 27.53 -13.15 -34.07
N HIS A 313 28.18 -12.76 -35.17
CA HIS A 313 27.85 -11.70 -36.15
C HIS A 313 28.64 -10.37 -36.12
N PRO A 314 28.95 -9.82 -37.31
CA PRO A 314 30.15 -9.02 -37.57
C PRO A 314 30.01 -7.52 -37.31
N GLN A 315 31.15 -6.87 -37.12
CA GLN A 315 31.31 -5.46 -36.79
C GLN A 315 30.80 -4.53 -37.90
N PHE A 316 29.79 -3.71 -37.60
CA PHE A 316 29.48 -2.51 -38.38
C PHE A 316 30.28 -1.32 -37.84
N ARG A 317 31.19 -0.84 -38.70
CA ARG A 317 31.99 0.38 -38.55
C ARG A 317 31.07 1.59 -38.74
N LEU A 318 30.82 2.37 -37.69
CA LEU A 318 30.19 3.68 -37.81
C LEU A 318 31.26 4.79 -37.82
N LEU A 319 31.23 5.55 -38.92
CA LEU A 319 31.98 6.77 -39.17
C LEU A 319 31.56 7.85 -38.15
N HIS A 320 32.49 8.31 -37.33
CA HIS A 320 32.33 9.55 -36.56
C HIS A 320 32.74 10.75 -37.41
N GLN A 321 31.79 11.66 -37.67
CA GLN A 321 32.10 13.04 -38.02
C GLN A 321 31.77 13.96 -36.83
N GLY A 322 32.79 14.71 -36.40
CA GLY A 322 32.67 16.07 -35.88
C GLY A 322 32.07 16.28 -34.49
N ARG A 323 32.93 16.42 -33.47
CA ARG A 323 33.25 17.73 -32.83
C ARG A 323 34.17 17.53 -31.63
N THR A 324 35.23 18.32 -31.63
CA THR A 324 36.35 18.42 -30.67
C THR A 324 35.91 18.82 -29.25
N PRO A 325 36.43 18.18 -28.18
CA PRO A 325 36.27 18.67 -26.81
C PRO A 325 37.39 19.67 -26.44
N SER A 326 37.00 20.88 -26.04
CA SER A 326 37.90 21.89 -25.46
C SER A 326 38.33 21.51 -24.02
N ALA A 327 39.55 21.91 -23.69
CA ALA A 327 40.35 21.51 -22.54
C ALA A 327 39.69 21.71 -21.16
N HIS A 328 39.68 20.64 -20.35
CA HIS A 328 39.41 20.73 -18.91
C HIS A 328 40.71 21.04 -18.14
N ARG A 329 40.72 22.21 -17.49
CA ARG A 329 41.67 22.65 -16.46
C ARG A 329 41.64 21.70 -15.25
N GLN A 330 42.79 21.17 -14.85
CA GLN A 330 42.98 20.46 -13.57
C GLN A 330 42.85 21.43 -12.38
N PRO A 331 42.10 21.11 -11.32
CA PRO A 331 42.13 21.90 -10.10
C PRO A 331 43.32 21.52 -9.19
N GLN A 332 44.17 22.50 -8.89
CA GLN A 332 45.27 22.41 -7.91
C GLN A 332 44.74 22.36 -6.47
N ALA A 333 45.39 21.54 -5.65
CA ALA A 333 45.14 21.42 -4.21
C ALA A 333 45.60 22.67 -3.46
N GLN A 334 44.70 23.30 -2.70
CA GLN A 334 45.05 24.36 -1.75
C GLN A 334 44.97 23.83 -0.32
N THR A 335 46.15 23.72 0.29
CA THR A 335 46.38 23.44 1.70
C THR A 335 46.05 24.71 2.50
N ARG A 336 45.09 24.65 3.43
CA ARG A 336 44.91 25.72 4.43
C ARG A 336 44.84 25.13 5.84
N VAL A 337 45.84 25.47 6.63
CA VAL A 337 46.04 25.10 8.03
C VAL A 337 45.04 25.89 8.90
N LEU A 338 44.30 25.20 9.78
CA LEU A 338 43.46 25.80 10.81
C LEU A 338 44.04 25.51 12.21
N PRO A 339 44.19 26.49 13.11
CA PRO A 339 44.78 26.28 14.43
C PRO A 339 43.79 25.66 15.42
N ARG A 340 44.27 24.64 16.16
CA ARG A 340 43.61 24.02 17.32
C ARG A 340 43.66 24.95 18.54
N ARG A 341 42.53 25.14 19.24
CA ARG A 341 42.51 25.55 20.66
C ARG A 341 41.83 24.48 21.52
N VAL A 342 42.45 24.19 22.66
CA VAL A 342 42.14 23.11 23.61
C VAL A 342 41.58 23.69 24.93
N ARG A 343 40.46 23.10 25.39
CA ARG A 343 39.86 22.91 26.75
C ARG A 343 39.90 24.00 27.85
N ARG A 344 38.73 24.22 28.51
CA ARG A 344 38.29 23.75 29.86
C ARG A 344 36.92 24.41 30.21
N ALA A 345 35.86 23.67 30.61
CA ALA A 345 35.46 23.11 31.92
C ALA A 345 34.85 24.13 32.94
N GLY A 346 33.59 23.90 33.37
CA GLY A 346 33.08 24.29 34.71
C GLY A 346 31.93 25.32 34.82
N ARG A 347 30.76 24.82 35.27
CA ARG A 347 29.51 25.39 35.89
C ARG A 347 29.65 26.64 36.80
N PRO A 348 28.56 27.33 37.29
CA PRO A 348 27.22 26.78 37.62
C PRO A 348 25.95 27.64 37.37
N HIS A 349 24.81 26.97 37.60
CA HIS A 349 23.43 27.46 37.74
C HIS A 349 23.28 28.65 38.70
N GLN A 350 22.43 29.61 38.33
CA GLN A 350 21.74 30.50 39.28
C GLN A 350 20.27 30.07 39.44
N GLN A 351 19.89 29.86 40.69
CA GLN A 351 18.52 29.77 41.18
C GLN A 351 17.91 31.18 41.25
N GLY A 352 16.67 31.36 40.78
CA GLY A 352 15.93 32.60 40.88
C GLY A 352 14.52 32.33 41.39
N LEU A 353 14.23 32.88 42.57
CA LEU A 353 13.12 32.63 43.48
C LEU A 353 11.68 32.77 42.93
N LEU A 354 10.78 32.04 43.61
CA LEU A 354 9.32 32.19 43.65
C LEU A 354 8.87 33.52 44.32
N ARG A 355 7.94 34.23 43.64
CA ARG A 355 6.68 34.91 44.12
C ARG A 355 6.75 36.03 45.20
N PRO A 356 5.75 36.95 45.35
CA PRO A 356 4.30 36.76 45.09
C PRO A 356 3.52 37.92 44.44
N LYS A 357 2.21 37.67 44.32
CA LYS A 357 1.08 38.51 43.85
C LYS A 357 0.92 39.82 44.61
N THR A 358 0.63 40.91 43.89
CA THR A 358 -0.37 41.95 44.23
C THR A 358 -0.59 42.87 43.02
N GLY A 359 -1.84 43.27 42.77
CA GLY A 359 -2.21 44.32 41.80
C GLY A 359 -2.80 43.80 40.51
#